data_AF-A0A1F0G0W2-F1
#
_entry.id   AF-A0A1F0G0W2-F1
#
_cell.length_a   1.000
_cell.length_b   1.000
_cell.length_c   1.000
_cell.angle_alpha   90.00
_cell.angle_beta   90.00
_cell.angle_gamma   90.00
#
_symmetry.space_group_name_H-M   'P 1'
#
loop_
_entity.id
_entity.type
_entity.pdbx_description
1 polymer ?
#
loop_
_entity_poly.entity_id
_entity_poly.type
_entity_poly.pdbx_seq_one_letter_code
_entity_poly.pdbx_strand_id
1 'polypeptide(L)'
;MKRISILICSTLLFSILIVGCQSKTKKGAEQMIAMADSLINIDALDSALEWLDSVKVVYPNEVESRRKALEKSRNVRLELSRRDSLASVERLSILEAYTDSLYQQFRLIPAKDMPDENILRFRGYDPASKAPESPFIDAYVANDGTLELIASASSATQLNIVFIRISDRANDTYILSDTLQYDGGLNYRYSNLGRHYERLTFAGKRGMPLGQFVALAPDSSRLGVEFCNEKGKAMVRFDLNQEARVAITNSYKYVAALEEMKEIYISLNKHEKRLQNSLNLNSAEKIR
;
A
#
# COMPACT_ATOMS: atom_id res chain seq x y z
N MET A 1 90.70 -28.07 3.02
CA MET A 1 90.28 -26.66 2.92
C MET A 1 88.76 -26.60 2.85
N LYS A 2 88.14 -25.85 3.78
CA LYS A 2 86.91 -25.02 3.65
C LYS A 2 85.67 -25.65 2.96
N ARG A 3 84.41 -25.56 3.41
CA ARG A 3 83.69 -25.07 4.61
C ARG A 3 82.17 -25.07 4.20
N ILE A 4 81.26 -25.13 5.19
CA ILE A 4 79.84 -24.68 5.16
C ILE A 4 78.85 -25.74 4.61
N SER A 5 78.03 -26.45 5.39
CA SER A 5 77.07 -26.10 6.47
C SER A 5 75.77 -25.44 5.99
N ILE A 6 74.66 -26.16 6.24
CA ILE A 6 73.30 -25.66 6.51
C ILE A 6 72.51 -25.09 5.32
N LEU A 7 71.51 -25.86 4.85
CA LEU A 7 70.22 -25.29 4.41
C LEU A 7 69.09 -26.34 4.34
N ILE A 8 68.87 -27.09 5.42
CA ILE A 8 67.65 -27.90 5.62
C ILE A 8 66.82 -27.19 6.70
N CYS A 9 66.20 -26.05 6.38
CA CYS A 9 65.22 -25.40 7.26
C CYS A 9 64.47 -24.23 6.57
N SER A 10 63.87 -24.42 5.38
CA SER A 10 63.13 -23.32 4.72
C SER A 10 61.80 -23.72 4.06
N THR A 11 61.33 -24.96 4.24
CA THR A 11 60.05 -25.43 3.67
C THR A 11 58.98 -25.75 4.73
N LEU A 12 59.22 -25.43 6.01
CA LEU A 12 58.27 -25.66 7.11
C LEU A 12 57.67 -24.38 7.73
N LEU A 13 58.06 -23.19 7.25
CA LEU A 13 57.63 -21.90 7.83
C LEU A 13 56.47 -21.21 7.09
N PHE A 14 56.08 -21.68 5.89
CA PHE A 14 55.00 -21.07 5.11
C PHE A 14 53.60 -21.63 5.42
N SER A 15 53.52 -22.72 6.19
CA SER A 15 52.25 -23.38 6.55
C SER A 15 51.58 -22.80 7.80
N ILE A 16 52.29 -21.98 8.59
CA ILE A 16 51.81 -21.47 9.90
C ILE A 16 51.10 -20.11 9.77
N LEU A 17 51.30 -19.37 8.68
CA LEU A 17 50.68 -18.06 8.48
C LEU A 17 49.20 -18.13 8.07
N ILE A 18 48.73 -19.27 7.54
CA ILE A 18 47.34 -19.45 7.10
C ILE A 18 46.41 -19.78 8.30
N VAL A 19 46.93 -20.50 9.30
CA VAL A 19 46.17 -20.91 10.50
C VAL A 19 45.86 -19.72 11.42
N GLY A 20 46.74 -18.71 11.47
CA GLY A 20 46.54 -17.51 12.28
C GLY A 20 45.48 -16.54 11.73
N CYS A 21 45.19 -16.59 10.43
CA CYS A 21 44.14 -15.79 9.81
C CYS A 21 42.76 -16.47 9.98
N GLN A 22 42.70 -17.80 9.80
CA GLN A 22 41.49 -18.61 10.01
C GLN A 22 40.95 -18.54 11.44
N SER A 23 41.82 -18.51 12.46
CA SER A 23 41.36 -18.40 13.85
C SER A 23 40.74 -17.03 14.17
N LYS A 24 41.22 -15.96 13.53
CA LYS A 24 40.67 -14.61 13.70
C LYS A 24 39.34 -14.43 12.98
N THR A 25 39.22 -14.93 11.75
CA THR A 25 37.97 -14.87 10.97
C THR A 25 36.86 -15.70 11.62
N LYS A 26 37.17 -16.92 12.09
CA LYS A 26 36.22 -17.74 12.85
C LYS A 26 35.73 -17.03 14.11
N LYS A 27 36.64 -16.50 14.92
CA LYS A 27 36.30 -15.76 16.15
C LYS A 27 35.45 -14.51 15.87
N GLY A 28 35.77 -13.76 14.82
CA GLY A 28 34.99 -12.60 14.41
C GLY A 28 33.56 -12.97 13.96
N ALA A 29 33.41 -14.06 13.21
CA ALA A 29 32.09 -14.58 12.82
C ALA A 29 31.28 -15.05 14.04
N GLU A 30 31.92 -15.74 14.98
CA GLU A 30 31.28 -16.17 16.24
C GLU A 30 30.85 -14.98 17.11
N GLN A 31 31.61 -13.89 17.13
CA GLN A 31 31.24 -12.65 17.83
C GLN A 31 29.99 -11.99 17.24
N MET A 32 29.85 -11.96 15.91
CA MET A 32 28.63 -11.45 15.28
C MET A 32 27.40 -12.29 15.63
N ILE A 33 27.56 -13.62 15.66
CA ILE A 33 26.49 -14.53 16.08
C ILE A 33 26.15 -14.33 17.57
N ALA A 34 27.15 -14.15 18.43
CA ALA A 34 26.92 -13.86 19.85
C ALA A 34 26.22 -12.51 20.08
N MET A 35 26.52 -11.50 19.26
CA MET A 35 25.80 -10.23 19.27
C MET A 35 24.36 -10.38 18.82
N ALA A 36 24.10 -11.20 17.80
CA ALA A 36 22.73 -11.53 17.43
C ALA A 36 21.99 -12.24 18.58
N ASP A 37 22.66 -13.14 19.31
CA ASP A 37 22.06 -13.83 20.47
C ASP A 37 21.70 -12.87 21.60
N SER A 38 22.53 -11.84 21.87
CA SER A 38 22.19 -10.82 22.86
C SER A 38 20.99 -9.96 22.42
N LEU A 39 20.88 -9.65 21.14
CA LEU A 39 19.75 -8.92 20.56
C LEU A 39 18.45 -9.74 20.60
N ILE A 40 18.52 -11.04 20.33
CA ILE A 40 17.37 -11.96 20.48
C ILE A 40 16.86 -11.96 21.92
N ASN A 41 17.78 -11.99 22.91
CA ASN A 41 17.40 -12.02 24.32
C ASN A 41 16.67 -10.76 24.81
N ILE A 42 16.81 -9.63 24.11
CA ILE A 42 16.11 -8.37 24.41
C ILE A 42 14.99 -8.07 23.40
N ASP A 43 14.55 -9.07 22.63
CA ASP A 43 13.51 -8.98 21.59
C ASP A 43 13.82 -7.97 20.46
N ALA A 44 15.08 -7.61 20.26
CA ALA A 44 15.55 -6.79 19.15
C ALA A 44 15.77 -7.64 17.89
N LEU A 45 14.71 -8.33 17.44
CA LEU A 45 14.75 -9.36 16.40
C LEU A 45 15.19 -8.84 15.02
N ASP A 46 14.78 -7.63 14.63
CA ASP A 46 15.18 -7.01 13.36
C ASP A 46 16.70 -6.76 13.34
N SER A 47 17.23 -6.15 14.40
CA SER A 47 18.66 -5.95 14.58
C SER A 47 19.43 -7.28 14.65
N ALA A 48 18.89 -8.28 15.34
CA ALA A 48 19.51 -9.61 15.39
C ALA A 48 19.64 -10.22 13.98
N LEU A 49 18.62 -10.06 13.14
CA LEU A 49 18.63 -10.56 11.77
C LEU A 49 19.67 -9.86 10.91
N GLU A 50 19.84 -8.54 11.05
CA GLU A 50 20.89 -7.78 10.35
C GLU A 50 22.29 -8.31 10.68
N TRP A 51 22.57 -8.59 11.96
CA TRP A 51 23.85 -9.17 12.40
C TRP A 51 24.08 -10.57 11.81
N LEU A 52 23.06 -11.42 11.82
CA LEU A 52 23.16 -12.79 11.28
C LEU A 52 23.34 -12.79 9.76
N ASP A 53 22.58 -11.97 9.02
CA ASP A 53 22.68 -11.85 7.57
C ASP A 53 24.03 -11.27 7.14
N SER A 54 24.67 -10.44 7.99
CA SER A 54 25.98 -9.86 7.73
C SER A 54 27.13 -10.87 7.82
N VAL A 55 26.96 -11.99 8.53
CA VAL A 55 28.02 -13.03 8.66
C VAL A 55 28.47 -13.56 7.29
N LYS A 56 27.53 -13.78 6.36
CA LYS A 56 27.88 -14.29 5.01
C LYS A 56 28.63 -13.26 4.15
N VAL A 57 28.45 -11.97 4.45
CA VAL A 57 29.06 -10.86 3.71
C VAL A 57 30.46 -10.58 4.26
N VAL A 58 30.59 -10.49 5.58
CA VAL A 58 31.84 -10.14 6.26
C VAL A 58 32.80 -11.33 6.32
N TYR A 59 32.27 -12.55 6.51
CA TYR A 59 33.07 -13.78 6.67
C TYR A 59 32.65 -14.88 5.68
N PRO A 60 32.81 -14.65 4.36
CA PRO A 60 32.30 -15.57 3.33
C PRO A 60 32.94 -16.97 3.37
N ASN A 61 34.19 -17.08 3.83
CA ASN A 61 34.95 -18.34 3.90
C ASN A 61 34.69 -19.16 5.18
N GLU A 62 33.99 -18.60 6.18
CA GLU A 62 33.68 -19.28 7.44
C GLU A 62 32.40 -20.12 7.30
N VAL A 63 32.50 -21.25 6.60
CA VAL A 63 31.34 -22.08 6.20
C VAL A 63 30.49 -22.53 7.39
N GLU A 64 31.11 -23.00 8.48
CA GLU A 64 30.39 -23.45 9.68
C GLU A 64 29.62 -22.31 10.35
N SER A 65 30.27 -21.17 10.55
CA SER A 65 29.66 -19.96 11.14
C SER A 65 28.53 -19.43 10.26
N ARG A 66 28.69 -19.45 8.94
CA ARG A 66 27.63 -19.10 7.99
C ARG A 66 26.44 -20.04 8.08
N ARG A 67 26.67 -21.35 8.21
CA ARG A 67 25.58 -22.33 8.40
C ARG A 67 24.82 -22.05 9.71
N LYS A 68 25.55 -21.82 10.80
CA LYS A 68 24.97 -21.47 12.11
C LYS A 68 24.17 -20.15 12.06
N ALA A 69 24.72 -19.13 11.41
CA ALA A 69 24.05 -17.84 11.25
C ALA A 69 22.79 -17.97 10.39
N LEU A 70 22.82 -18.76 9.32
CA LEU A 70 21.67 -19.03 8.47
C LEU A 70 20.55 -19.75 9.22
N GLU A 71 20.88 -20.77 10.00
CA GLU A 71 19.93 -21.52 10.83
C GLU A 71 19.24 -20.60 11.86
N LYS A 72 20.03 -19.79 12.59
CA LYS A 72 19.48 -18.79 13.50
C LYS A 72 18.63 -17.75 12.77
N SER A 73 19.05 -17.28 11.60
CA SER A 73 18.28 -16.31 10.80
C SER A 73 16.91 -16.85 10.42
N ARG A 74 16.80 -18.16 10.13
CA ARG A 74 15.51 -18.80 9.83
C ARG A 74 14.58 -18.74 11.04
N ASN A 75 15.09 -19.03 12.23
CA ASN A 75 14.31 -18.98 13.47
C ASN A 75 13.86 -17.54 13.77
N VAL A 76 14.78 -16.57 13.70
CA VAL A 76 14.45 -15.15 13.92
C VAL A 76 13.40 -14.65 12.92
N ARG A 77 13.51 -15.00 11.62
CA ARG A 77 12.50 -14.65 10.61
C ARG A 77 11.14 -15.28 10.91
N LEU A 78 11.10 -16.47 11.49
CA LEU A 78 9.85 -17.12 11.87
C LEU A 78 9.19 -16.40 13.06
N GLU A 79 9.98 -16.01 14.05
CA GLU A 79 9.50 -15.23 15.20
C GLU A 79 9.01 -13.84 14.78
N LEU A 80 9.76 -13.12 13.94
CA LEU A 80 9.31 -11.87 13.31
C LEU A 80 7.99 -12.06 12.57
N SER A 81 7.91 -13.10 11.73
CA SER A 81 6.70 -13.43 10.99
C SER A 81 5.49 -13.71 11.91
N ARG A 82 5.72 -14.31 13.09
CA ARG A 82 4.67 -14.53 14.09
C ARG A 82 4.24 -13.22 14.72
N ARG A 83 5.19 -12.40 15.18
CA ARG A 83 4.92 -11.07 15.77
C ARG A 83 4.12 -10.18 14.83
N ASP A 84 4.58 -10.07 13.58
CA ASP A 84 3.93 -9.24 12.56
C ASP A 84 2.53 -9.77 12.23
N SER A 85 2.33 -11.10 12.23
CA SER A 85 1.00 -11.69 12.02
C SER A 85 0.03 -11.36 13.15
N LEU A 86 0.47 -11.33 14.41
CA LEU A 86 -0.37 -10.96 15.56
C LEU A 86 -0.79 -9.50 15.48
N ALA A 87 0.15 -8.59 15.21
CA ALA A 87 -0.15 -7.18 15.00
C ALA A 87 -1.12 -6.97 13.81
N SER A 88 -0.95 -7.75 12.75
CA SER A 88 -1.83 -7.72 11.58
C SER A 88 -3.26 -8.16 11.91
N VAL A 89 -3.44 -9.19 12.73
CA VAL A 89 -4.78 -9.66 13.18
C VAL A 89 -5.47 -8.61 14.04
N GLU A 90 -4.74 -7.97 14.97
CA GLU A 90 -5.29 -6.88 15.79
C GLU A 90 -5.74 -5.70 14.91
N ARG A 91 -4.89 -5.28 13.97
CA ARG A 91 -5.22 -4.20 13.03
C ARG A 91 -6.43 -4.54 12.17
N LEU A 92 -6.52 -5.79 11.69
CA LEU A 92 -7.64 -6.26 10.90
C LEU A 92 -8.96 -6.15 11.67
N SER A 93 -8.99 -6.58 12.93
CA SER A 93 -10.21 -6.51 13.77
C SER A 93 -10.69 -5.06 13.97
N ILE A 94 -9.75 -4.12 14.14
CA ILE A 94 -10.07 -2.68 14.22
C ILE A 94 -10.65 -2.18 12.89
N LEU A 95 -10.07 -2.58 11.76
CA LEU A 95 -10.54 -2.19 10.44
C LEU A 95 -11.92 -2.78 10.12
N GLU A 96 -12.18 -4.03 10.46
CA GLU A 96 -13.48 -4.69 10.29
C GLU A 96 -14.58 -3.89 11.00
N ALA A 97 -14.39 -3.59 12.30
CA ALA A 97 -15.33 -2.79 13.07
C ALA A 97 -15.51 -1.37 12.50
N TYR A 98 -14.44 -0.77 12.00
CA TYR A 98 -14.48 0.55 11.36
C TYR A 98 -15.26 0.52 10.03
N THR A 99 -15.01 -0.48 9.18
CA THR A 99 -15.74 -0.65 7.92
C THR A 99 -17.21 -0.96 8.15
N ASP A 100 -17.56 -1.76 9.15
CA ASP A 100 -18.94 -2.04 9.52
C ASP A 100 -19.67 -0.77 9.94
N SER A 101 -19.02 0.07 10.75
CA SER A 101 -19.57 1.37 11.18
C SER A 101 -19.79 2.31 9.99
N LEU A 102 -18.85 2.38 9.05
CA LEU A 102 -18.99 3.17 7.84
C LEU A 102 -20.11 2.61 6.95
N TYR A 103 -20.18 1.30 6.76
CA TYR A 103 -21.14 0.62 5.88
C TYR A 103 -22.60 0.97 6.23
N GLN A 104 -22.93 1.14 7.52
CA GLN A 104 -24.28 1.57 7.94
C GLN A 104 -24.73 2.90 7.35
N GLN A 105 -23.78 3.76 6.97
CA GLN A 105 -24.05 5.06 6.36
C GLN A 105 -24.35 4.97 4.86
N PHE A 106 -24.22 3.79 4.26
CA PHE A 106 -24.50 3.55 2.84
C PHE A 106 -25.85 2.85 2.64
N ARG A 107 -26.39 3.00 1.43
CA ARG A 107 -27.51 2.22 0.89
C ARG A 107 -27.06 1.49 -0.36
N LEU A 108 -27.47 0.23 -0.50
CA LEU A 108 -27.31 -0.53 -1.72
C LEU A 108 -28.29 -0.01 -2.77
N ILE A 109 -27.78 0.35 -3.93
CA ILE A 109 -28.57 0.71 -5.12
C ILE A 109 -28.45 -0.46 -6.10
N PRO A 110 -29.52 -1.24 -6.29
CA PRO A 110 -29.48 -2.36 -7.21
C PRO A 110 -29.50 -1.87 -8.66
N ALA A 111 -28.67 -2.46 -9.51
CA ALA A 111 -28.80 -2.31 -10.94
C ALA A 111 -29.83 -3.33 -11.48
N LYS A 112 -30.75 -2.84 -12.32
CA LYS A 112 -31.81 -3.67 -12.88
C LYS A 112 -31.21 -4.70 -13.83
N ASP A 113 -31.50 -5.98 -13.62
CA ASP A 113 -31.06 -7.10 -14.45
C ASP A 113 -29.53 -7.31 -14.52
N MET A 114 -28.74 -6.56 -13.75
CA MET A 114 -27.27 -6.64 -13.70
C MET A 114 -26.76 -6.54 -12.25
N PRO A 115 -26.87 -7.61 -11.44
CA PRO A 115 -26.47 -7.57 -10.03
C PRO A 115 -25.00 -7.18 -9.80
N ASP A 116 -24.12 -7.46 -10.77
CA ASP A 116 -22.70 -7.11 -10.70
C ASP A 116 -22.45 -5.59 -10.81
N GLU A 117 -23.46 -4.82 -11.23
CA GLU A 117 -23.42 -3.36 -11.33
C GLU A 117 -24.09 -2.66 -10.12
N ASN A 118 -24.39 -3.41 -9.05
CA ASN A 118 -24.87 -2.81 -7.81
C ASN A 118 -23.82 -1.83 -7.25
N ILE A 119 -24.28 -0.72 -6.67
CA ILE A 119 -23.40 0.26 -6.04
C ILE A 119 -23.82 0.52 -4.60
N LEU A 120 -22.86 0.86 -3.74
CA LEU A 120 -23.13 1.44 -2.43
C LEU A 120 -23.03 2.96 -2.53
N ARG A 121 -24.13 3.65 -2.24
CA ARG A 121 -24.20 5.12 -2.23
C ARG A 121 -24.44 5.64 -0.82
N PHE A 122 -23.77 6.73 -0.46
CA PHE A 122 -23.97 7.37 0.85
C PHE A 122 -25.44 7.79 1.05
N ARG A 123 -26.01 7.52 2.22
CA ARG A 123 -27.42 7.85 2.53
C ARG A 123 -27.64 9.36 2.49
N GLY A 124 -28.74 9.78 1.87
CA GLY A 124 -29.11 11.19 1.77
C GLY A 124 -28.41 11.97 0.64
N TYR A 125 -27.33 11.44 0.06
CA TYR A 125 -26.66 12.03 -1.10
C TYR A 125 -27.08 11.33 -2.40
N ASP A 126 -27.57 12.10 -3.37
CA ASP A 126 -27.95 11.66 -4.73
C ASP A 126 -28.12 12.87 -5.66
N PRO A 127 -27.02 13.54 -6.03
CA PRO A 127 -27.10 14.78 -6.80
C PRO A 127 -27.65 14.55 -8.21
N ALA A 128 -27.37 13.39 -8.80
CA ALA A 128 -27.83 13.02 -10.14
C ALA A 128 -29.37 12.92 -10.21
N SER A 129 -30.02 12.38 -9.19
CA SER A 129 -31.49 12.32 -9.15
C SER A 129 -32.12 13.64 -8.70
N LYS A 130 -31.50 14.35 -7.76
CA LYS A 130 -32.07 15.57 -7.15
C LYS A 130 -31.96 16.80 -8.06
N ALA A 131 -30.83 16.98 -8.73
CA ALA A 131 -30.53 18.16 -9.54
C ALA A 131 -29.59 17.80 -10.70
N PRO A 132 -30.03 16.96 -11.66
CA PRO A 132 -29.19 16.46 -12.76
C PRO A 132 -28.60 17.57 -13.65
N GLU A 133 -29.24 18.74 -13.69
CA GLU A 133 -28.78 19.87 -14.50
C GLU A 133 -27.67 20.69 -13.83
N SER A 134 -27.60 20.66 -12.50
CA SER A 134 -26.60 21.38 -11.72
C SER A 134 -25.25 20.65 -11.78
N PRO A 135 -24.12 21.36 -11.69
CA PRO A 135 -22.83 20.69 -11.59
C PRO A 135 -22.65 20.05 -10.22
N PHE A 136 -22.09 18.84 -10.18
CA PHE A 136 -21.84 18.09 -8.95
C PHE A 136 -20.66 17.12 -9.09
N ILE A 137 -20.15 16.67 -7.95
CA ILE A 137 -19.30 15.48 -7.83
C ILE A 137 -20.07 14.44 -7.03
N ASP A 138 -20.50 13.34 -7.65
CA ASP A 138 -21.08 12.19 -6.97
C ASP A 138 -19.99 11.21 -6.51
N ALA A 139 -20.29 10.42 -5.48
CA ALA A 139 -19.40 9.39 -4.95
C ALA A 139 -20.19 8.14 -4.60
N TYR A 140 -19.72 7.00 -5.06
CA TYR A 140 -20.23 5.70 -4.66
C TYR A 140 -19.11 4.65 -4.71
N VAL A 141 -19.40 3.50 -4.12
CA VAL A 141 -18.52 2.34 -4.11
C VAL A 141 -19.12 1.31 -5.05
N ALA A 142 -18.37 0.91 -6.07
CA ALA A 142 -18.75 -0.14 -7.00
C ALA A 142 -18.80 -1.51 -6.29
N ASN A 143 -19.45 -2.49 -6.92
CA ASN A 143 -19.64 -3.83 -6.37
C ASN A 143 -18.32 -4.55 -6.05
N ASP A 144 -17.24 -4.22 -6.76
CA ASP A 144 -15.89 -4.76 -6.54
C ASP A 144 -15.12 -4.06 -5.41
N GLY A 145 -15.75 -3.11 -4.71
CA GLY A 145 -15.14 -2.31 -3.64
C GLY A 145 -14.39 -1.07 -4.14
N THR A 146 -14.46 -0.75 -5.43
CA THR A 146 -13.76 0.40 -6.00
C THR A 146 -14.48 1.71 -5.71
N LEU A 147 -13.75 2.77 -5.31
CA LEU A 147 -14.30 4.13 -5.25
C LEU A 147 -14.53 4.67 -6.66
N GLU A 148 -15.74 5.15 -6.94
CA GLU A 148 -16.07 5.88 -8.15
C GLU A 148 -16.51 7.31 -7.82
N LEU A 149 -15.80 8.28 -8.39
CA LEU A 149 -16.21 9.68 -8.37
C LEU A 149 -16.71 10.10 -9.75
N ILE A 150 -17.92 10.65 -9.80
CA ILE A 150 -18.50 11.19 -11.02
C ILE A 150 -18.54 12.70 -10.94
N ALA A 151 -17.80 13.38 -11.82
CA ALA A 151 -18.02 14.81 -12.06
C ALA A 151 -19.00 14.98 -13.23
N SER A 152 -20.12 15.66 -13.00
CA SER A 152 -21.16 15.85 -14.01
C SER A 152 -21.61 17.31 -14.05
N ALA A 153 -21.81 17.83 -15.25
CA ALA A 153 -22.39 19.15 -15.48
C ALA A 153 -23.26 19.14 -16.74
N SER A 154 -24.13 20.15 -16.85
CA SER A 154 -24.91 20.38 -18.07
C SER A 154 -24.98 21.86 -18.44
N SER A 155 -25.15 22.13 -19.73
CA SER A 155 -25.31 23.49 -20.26
C SER A 155 -25.99 23.52 -21.62
N ALA A 156 -26.40 24.72 -22.06
CA ALA A 156 -26.98 24.93 -23.39
C ALA A 156 -25.97 24.74 -24.54
N THR A 157 -24.67 24.82 -24.25
CA THR A 157 -23.58 24.56 -25.21
C THR A 157 -22.67 23.47 -24.67
N GLN A 158 -21.89 22.81 -25.53
CA GLN A 158 -20.86 21.86 -25.07
C GLN A 158 -19.80 22.57 -24.22
N LEU A 159 -19.40 21.94 -23.11
CA LEU A 159 -18.36 22.40 -22.20
C LEU A 159 -16.99 21.84 -22.60
N ASN A 160 -16.96 20.64 -23.18
CA ASN A 160 -15.77 19.87 -23.49
C ASN A 160 -14.84 19.70 -22.27
N ILE A 161 -15.42 19.31 -21.13
CA ILE A 161 -14.66 19.02 -19.90
C ILE A 161 -13.84 17.75 -20.06
N VAL A 162 -12.61 17.77 -19.54
CA VAL A 162 -11.67 16.65 -19.61
C VAL A 162 -10.92 16.42 -18.30
N PHE A 163 -10.88 17.39 -17.38
CA PHE A 163 -10.36 17.19 -16.03
C PHE A 163 -11.05 18.12 -15.03
N ILE A 164 -10.86 17.85 -13.73
CA ILE A 164 -11.34 18.70 -12.65
C ILE A 164 -10.20 19.18 -11.77
N ARG A 165 -10.40 20.33 -11.14
CA ARG A 165 -9.57 20.85 -10.05
C ARG A 165 -10.43 20.97 -8.79
N ILE A 166 -9.94 20.45 -7.67
CA ILE A 166 -10.52 20.72 -6.34
C ILE A 166 -9.51 21.53 -5.56
N SER A 167 -9.92 22.68 -5.03
CA SER A 167 -9.05 23.63 -4.35
C SER A 167 -9.55 23.92 -2.94
N ASP A 168 -8.67 23.81 -1.96
CA ASP A 168 -8.87 24.43 -0.66
C ASP A 168 -8.35 25.86 -0.72
N ARG A 169 -9.27 26.81 -0.86
CA ARG A 169 -8.94 28.22 -1.02
C ARG A 169 -8.35 28.84 0.24
N ALA A 170 -8.63 28.29 1.42
CA ALA A 170 -8.13 28.84 2.68
C ALA A 170 -6.65 28.49 2.89
N ASN A 171 -6.24 27.31 2.45
CA ASN A 171 -4.89 26.79 2.62
C ASN A 171 -4.02 26.89 1.35
N ASP A 172 -4.54 27.51 0.28
CA ASP A 172 -3.88 27.64 -1.03
C ASP A 172 -3.34 26.31 -1.58
N THR A 173 -4.13 25.24 -1.42
CA THR A 173 -3.79 23.91 -1.94
C THR A 173 -4.84 23.45 -2.94
N TYR A 174 -4.43 22.57 -3.86
CA TYR A 174 -5.35 21.97 -4.82
C TYR A 174 -4.87 20.61 -5.28
N ILE A 175 -5.79 19.84 -5.85
CA ILE A 175 -5.52 18.62 -6.60
C ILE A 175 -6.14 18.73 -7.99
N LEU A 176 -5.47 18.14 -8.98
CA LEU A 176 -5.97 17.94 -10.32
C LEU A 176 -6.29 16.46 -10.51
N SER A 177 -7.39 16.17 -11.21
CA SER A 177 -7.64 14.82 -11.70
C SER A 177 -6.75 14.50 -12.90
N ASP A 178 -6.70 13.22 -13.25
CA ASP A 178 -6.28 12.80 -14.59
C ASP A 178 -7.08 13.53 -15.68
N THR A 179 -6.45 13.73 -16.83
CA THR A 179 -7.14 14.18 -18.04
C THR A 179 -7.76 12.99 -18.76
N LEU A 180 -9.09 13.01 -18.88
CA LEU A 180 -9.89 12.01 -19.56
C LEU A 180 -10.40 12.58 -20.89
N GLN A 181 -9.78 12.17 -21.99
CA GLN A 181 -10.25 12.51 -23.33
C GLN A 181 -11.60 11.85 -23.61
N TYR A 182 -12.39 12.43 -24.53
CA TYR A 182 -13.67 11.85 -24.90
C TYR A 182 -13.48 10.42 -25.45
N ASP A 183 -14.14 9.46 -24.79
CA ASP A 183 -14.04 8.03 -25.11
C ASP A 183 -15.41 7.33 -25.13
N GLY A 184 -16.49 8.05 -24.79
CA GLY A 184 -17.83 7.47 -24.69
C GLY A 184 -18.05 6.58 -23.47
N GLY A 185 -17.08 6.48 -22.56
CA GLY A 185 -17.15 5.66 -21.35
C GLY A 185 -16.81 6.49 -20.10
N LEU A 186 -15.52 6.75 -19.88
CA LEU A 186 -15.03 7.52 -18.75
C LEU A 186 -15.25 9.03 -18.93
N ASN A 187 -15.20 9.51 -20.16
CA ASN A 187 -15.69 10.82 -20.56
C ASN A 187 -16.89 10.61 -21.47
N TYR A 188 -18.07 10.62 -20.86
CA TYR A 188 -19.33 10.41 -21.54
C TYR A 188 -20.05 11.74 -21.76
N ARG A 189 -20.65 11.90 -22.94
CA ARG A 189 -21.36 13.11 -23.34
C ARG A 189 -22.63 12.73 -24.06
N TYR A 190 -23.72 13.38 -23.71
CA TYR A 190 -25.00 13.18 -24.38
C TYR A 190 -25.80 14.48 -24.40
N SER A 191 -26.82 14.54 -25.25
CA SER A 191 -27.70 15.69 -25.33
C SER A 191 -29.14 15.26 -25.10
N ASN A 192 -29.88 16.01 -24.31
CA ASN A 192 -31.29 15.76 -24.04
C ASN A 192 -32.03 17.09 -23.85
N LEU A 193 -33.21 17.22 -24.44
CA LEU A 193 -34.07 18.42 -24.33
C LEU A 193 -33.34 19.76 -24.52
N GLY A 194 -32.42 19.84 -25.48
CA GLY A 194 -31.65 21.05 -25.78
C GLY A 194 -30.52 21.38 -24.81
N ARG A 195 -30.18 20.47 -23.89
CA ARG A 195 -29.01 20.56 -23.01
C ARG A 195 -27.97 19.53 -23.39
N HIS A 196 -26.70 19.89 -23.22
CA HIS A 196 -25.57 18.99 -23.29
C HIS A 196 -25.14 18.60 -21.88
N TYR A 197 -25.03 17.31 -21.63
CA TYR A 197 -24.55 16.74 -20.38
C TYR A 197 -23.18 16.12 -20.60
N GLU A 198 -22.26 16.40 -19.70
CA GLU A 198 -20.91 15.87 -19.75
C GLU A 198 -20.55 15.26 -18.41
N ARG A 199 -19.98 14.06 -18.44
CA ARG A 199 -19.69 13.22 -17.28
C ARG A 199 -18.27 12.70 -17.35
N LEU A 200 -17.48 12.94 -16.31
CA LEU A 200 -16.18 12.33 -16.09
C LEU A 200 -16.28 11.31 -14.95
N THR A 201 -15.83 10.09 -15.19
CA THR A 201 -15.80 9.00 -14.20
C THR A 201 -14.35 8.70 -13.79
N PHE A 202 -14.05 8.94 -12.52
CA PHE A 202 -12.76 8.65 -11.91
C PHE A 202 -12.87 7.43 -10.99
N ALA A 203 -12.61 6.25 -11.55
CA ALA A 203 -12.66 4.98 -10.82
C ALA A 203 -11.30 4.61 -10.21
N GLY A 204 -11.35 4.03 -9.00
CA GLY A 204 -10.22 3.44 -8.30
C GLY A 204 -9.05 4.39 -8.16
N LYS A 205 -7.90 4.01 -8.73
CA LYS A 205 -6.65 4.80 -8.65
C LYS A 205 -6.79 6.25 -9.12
N ARG A 206 -7.75 6.56 -10.00
CA ARG A 206 -8.02 7.93 -10.45
C ARG A 206 -8.87 8.73 -9.48
N GLY A 207 -9.79 8.06 -8.78
CA GLY A 207 -10.72 8.68 -7.83
C GLY A 207 -10.13 8.80 -6.43
N MET A 208 -9.32 7.84 -5.99
CA MET A 208 -8.76 7.77 -4.63
C MET A 208 -8.01 9.04 -4.21
N PRO A 209 -7.09 9.62 -5.01
CA PRO A 209 -6.40 10.85 -4.64
C PRO A 209 -7.36 12.04 -4.46
N LEU A 210 -8.40 12.15 -5.30
CA LEU A 210 -9.41 13.21 -5.21
C LEU A 210 -10.24 13.06 -3.92
N GLY A 211 -10.66 11.83 -3.61
CA GLY A 211 -11.38 11.52 -2.37
C GLY A 211 -10.53 11.81 -1.13
N GLN A 212 -9.25 11.42 -1.17
CA GLN A 212 -8.28 11.69 -0.11
C GLN A 212 -8.10 13.20 0.14
N PHE A 213 -7.95 13.99 -0.94
CA PHE A 213 -7.81 15.43 -0.83
C PHE A 213 -9.02 16.07 -0.11
N VAL A 214 -10.24 15.66 -0.47
CA VAL A 214 -11.47 16.12 0.19
C VAL A 214 -11.53 15.68 1.66
N ALA A 215 -11.12 14.44 1.95
CA ALA A 215 -11.14 13.86 3.29
C ALA A 215 -10.11 14.47 4.25
N LEU A 216 -8.96 14.92 3.74
CA LEU A 216 -7.89 15.54 4.53
C LEU A 216 -8.05 17.05 4.69
N ALA A 217 -8.90 17.69 3.88
CA ALA A 217 -9.18 19.11 4.05
C ALA A 217 -9.78 19.38 5.45
N PRO A 218 -9.42 20.48 6.13
CA PRO A 218 -10.03 20.88 7.41
C PRO A 218 -11.53 21.15 7.29
N ASP A 219 -12.35 20.75 8.26
CA ASP A 219 -13.82 20.90 8.19
C ASP A 219 -14.28 22.36 7.94
N SER A 220 -13.49 23.34 8.38
CA SER A 220 -13.73 24.77 8.12
C SER A 220 -13.42 25.23 6.69
N SER A 221 -12.71 24.43 5.90
CA SER A 221 -12.31 24.77 4.54
C SER A 221 -13.49 24.80 3.57
N ARG A 222 -13.51 25.81 2.71
CA ARG A 222 -14.41 25.89 1.56
C ARG A 222 -13.72 25.33 0.33
N LEU A 223 -14.13 24.13 -0.09
CA LEU A 223 -13.56 23.46 -1.25
C LEU A 223 -14.23 23.97 -2.53
N GLY A 224 -13.46 24.66 -3.37
CA GLY A 224 -13.88 25.07 -4.70
C GLY A 224 -13.63 23.96 -5.72
N VAL A 225 -14.53 23.80 -6.67
CA VAL A 225 -14.42 22.84 -7.77
C VAL A 225 -14.47 23.57 -9.10
N GLU A 226 -13.54 23.25 -9.99
CA GLU A 226 -13.50 23.72 -11.37
C GLU A 226 -13.53 22.53 -12.33
N PHE A 227 -14.42 22.55 -13.33
CA PHE A 227 -14.37 21.60 -14.44
C PHE A 227 -13.73 22.29 -15.64
N CYS A 228 -12.68 21.69 -16.16
CA CYS A 228 -11.78 22.32 -17.12
C CYS A 228 -11.77 21.58 -18.45
N ASN A 229 -11.63 22.36 -19.53
CA ASN A 229 -11.39 21.82 -20.87
C ASN A 229 -9.90 21.57 -21.13
N GLU A 230 -9.57 21.03 -22.31
CA GLU A 230 -8.20 20.70 -22.72
C GLU A 230 -7.23 21.89 -22.69
N LYS A 231 -7.74 23.12 -22.84
CA LYS A 231 -6.93 24.35 -22.78
C LYS A 231 -6.69 24.82 -21.34
N GLY A 232 -7.15 24.07 -20.35
CA GLY A 232 -7.08 24.43 -18.93
C GLY A 232 -8.04 25.54 -18.50
N LYS A 233 -9.00 25.93 -19.35
CA LYS A 233 -10.02 26.93 -19.00
C LYS A 233 -11.10 26.24 -18.18
N ALA A 234 -11.39 26.77 -16.99
CA ALA A 234 -12.54 26.36 -16.20
C ALA A 234 -13.84 26.81 -16.90
N MET A 235 -14.64 25.81 -17.27
CA MET A 235 -15.93 25.95 -17.94
C MET A 235 -17.07 26.03 -16.93
N VAL A 236 -16.89 25.39 -15.78
CA VAL A 236 -17.84 25.37 -14.67
C VAL A 236 -17.08 25.61 -13.37
N ARG A 237 -17.67 26.40 -12.46
CA ARG A 237 -17.16 26.62 -11.11
C ARG A 237 -18.30 26.53 -10.11
N PHE A 238 -18.05 25.83 -9.01
CA PHE A 238 -18.97 25.75 -7.87
C PHE A 238 -18.17 25.40 -6.62
N ASP A 239 -18.82 25.44 -5.46
CA ASP A 239 -18.19 24.95 -4.23
C ASP A 239 -18.84 23.62 -3.83
N LEU A 240 -18.01 22.72 -3.30
CA LEU A 240 -18.47 21.46 -2.77
C LEU A 240 -19.28 21.73 -1.49
N ASN A 241 -20.57 21.41 -1.52
CA ASN A 241 -21.41 21.58 -0.35
C ASN A 241 -21.10 20.52 0.72
N GLN A 242 -21.61 20.73 1.94
CA GLN A 242 -21.32 19.85 3.07
C GLN A 242 -21.78 18.41 2.84
N GLU A 243 -22.95 18.20 2.21
CA GLU A 243 -23.45 16.85 1.92
C GLU A 243 -22.52 16.08 0.99
N ALA A 244 -22.06 16.73 -0.09
CA ALA A 244 -21.11 16.15 -1.04
C ALA A 244 -19.77 15.85 -0.37
N ARG A 245 -19.27 16.77 0.45
CA ARG A 245 -18.03 16.59 1.20
C ARG A 245 -18.09 15.38 2.12
N VAL A 246 -19.17 15.23 2.89
CA VAL A 246 -19.37 14.09 3.79
C VAL A 246 -19.48 12.79 3.00
N ALA A 247 -20.25 12.76 1.91
CA ALA A 247 -20.41 11.58 1.07
C ALA A 247 -19.08 11.13 0.43
N ILE A 248 -18.32 12.05 -0.15
CA ILE A 248 -16.99 11.77 -0.74
C ILE A 248 -16.02 11.28 0.33
N THR A 249 -15.97 11.96 1.48
CA THR A 249 -15.06 11.61 2.59
C THR A 249 -15.33 10.21 3.12
N ASN A 250 -16.60 9.87 3.38
CA ASN A 250 -16.95 8.56 3.91
C ASN A 250 -16.79 7.45 2.87
N SER A 251 -17.06 7.73 1.59
CA SER A 251 -16.80 6.77 0.50
C SER A 251 -15.31 6.47 0.37
N TYR A 252 -14.46 7.51 0.41
CA TYR A 252 -13.01 7.35 0.43
C TYR A 252 -12.53 6.55 1.65
N LYS A 253 -12.96 6.91 2.86
CA LYS A 253 -12.56 6.22 4.10
C LYS A 253 -12.94 4.74 4.08
N TYR A 254 -14.13 4.43 3.57
CA TYR A 254 -14.60 3.06 3.46
C TYR A 254 -13.73 2.25 2.51
N VAL A 255 -13.49 2.76 1.28
CA VAL A 255 -12.65 2.07 0.29
C VAL A 255 -11.19 1.97 0.74
N ALA A 256 -10.63 3.02 1.33
CA ALA A 256 -9.27 2.99 1.86
C ALA A 256 -9.09 1.92 2.95
N ALA A 257 -10.08 1.76 3.84
CA ALA A 257 -10.07 0.71 4.85
C ALA A 257 -10.17 -0.69 4.24
N LEU A 258 -11.02 -0.88 3.21
CA LEU A 258 -11.10 -2.15 2.46
C LEU A 258 -9.78 -2.49 1.76
N GLU A 259 -9.11 -1.50 1.14
CA GLU A 259 -7.80 -1.69 0.53
C GLU A 259 -6.74 -2.10 1.57
N GLU A 260 -6.74 -1.46 2.75
CA GLU A 260 -5.83 -1.82 3.84
C GLU A 260 -6.09 -3.25 4.36
N MET A 261 -7.36 -3.63 4.55
CA MET A 261 -7.74 -5.00 4.93
C MET A 261 -7.23 -6.02 3.91
N LYS A 262 -7.38 -5.73 2.61
CA LYS A 262 -6.91 -6.60 1.53
C LYS A 262 -5.40 -6.83 1.60
N GLU A 263 -4.62 -5.77 1.83
CA GLU A 263 -3.16 -5.88 1.99
C GLU A 263 -2.78 -6.68 3.24
N ILE A 264 -3.50 -6.50 4.34
CA ILE A 264 -3.31 -7.29 5.57
C ILE A 264 -3.60 -8.78 5.32
N TYR A 265 -4.70 -9.13 4.65
CA TYR A 265 -5.00 -10.53 4.31
C TYR A 265 -3.91 -11.15 3.42
N ILE A 266 -3.39 -10.39 2.44
CA ILE A 266 -2.27 -10.84 1.62
C ILE A 266 -1.02 -11.09 2.48
N SER A 267 -0.73 -10.21 3.43
CA SER A 267 0.40 -10.37 4.36
C SER A 267 0.23 -11.61 5.24
N LEU A 268 -0.95 -11.78 5.86
CA LEU A 268 -1.27 -12.95 6.70
C LEU A 268 -1.11 -14.26 5.94
N ASN A 269 -1.59 -14.35 4.70
CA ASN A 269 -1.40 -15.53 3.85
C ASN A 269 0.09 -15.81 3.56
N LYS A 270 0.91 -14.77 3.37
CA LYS A 270 2.38 -14.93 3.24
C LYS A 270 2.99 -15.47 4.54
N HIS A 271 2.57 -14.97 5.69
CA HIS A 271 3.03 -15.44 7.00
C HIS A 271 2.66 -16.91 7.23
N GLU A 272 1.43 -17.30 6.90
CA GLU A 272 0.95 -18.68 7.02
C GLU A 272 1.76 -19.65 6.14
N LYS A 273 1.99 -19.29 4.87
CA LYS A 273 2.82 -20.11 3.96
C LYS A 273 4.25 -20.28 4.48
N ARG A 274 4.84 -19.25 5.08
CA ARG A 274 6.18 -19.36 5.69
C ARG A 274 6.18 -20.33 6.87
N LEU A 275 5.16 -20.27 7.72
CA LEU A 275 5.02 -21.18 8.86
C LEU A 275 4.85 -22.64 8.39
N GLN A 276 3.97 -22.89 7.41
CA GLN A 276 3.77 -24.22 6.83
C GLN A 276 5.07 -24.79 6.24
N ASN A 277 5.82 -23.98 5.50
CA ASN A 277 7.12 -24.41 4.96
C ASN A 277 8.12 -24.77 6.05
N SER A 278 8.14 -24.03 7.18
CA SER A 278 9.01 -24.36 8.31
C SER A 278 8.62 -25.67 9.00
N LEU A 279 7.32 -25.93 9.16
CA LEU A 279 6.81 -27.19 9.72
C LEU A 279 7.15 -28.40 8.84
N ASN A 280 7.06 -28.23 7.51
CA ASN A 280 7.40 -29.28 6.54
C ASN A 280 8.90 -29.58 6.49
N LEU A 281 9.76 -28.57 6.67
CA LEU A 281 11.20 -28.79 6.79
C LEU A 281 11.54 -29.58 8.06
N ASN A 282 10.94 -29.21 9.18
CA ASN A 282 11.15 -29.89 10.46
C ASN A 282 10.63 -31.34 10.47
N SER A 283 9.60 -31.67 9.68
CA SER A 283 9.12 -33.05 9.55
C SER A 283 10.03 -33.90 8.65
N ALA A 284 10.58 -33.33 7.57
CA ALA A 284 11.53 -34.01 6.69
C ALA A 284 12.89 -34.27 7.36
N GLU A 285 13.36 -33.37 8.24
CA GLU A 285 14.59 -33.57 9.02
C GLU A 285 14.43 -34.63 10.12
N LYS A 286 13.22 -34.85 10.65
CA LYS A 286 12.93 -35.93 11.62
C LYS A 286 12.84 -37.33 11.01
N ILE A 287 12.74 -37.43 9.69
CA ILE A 287 12.62 -38.71 8.95
C ILE A 287 13.99 -39.20 8.44
N ARG A 288 15.06 -38.41 8.59
CA ARG A 288 16.45 -38.77 8.25
C ARG A 288 17.26 -39.08 9.49
#